data_AF-A0A1M5BEA5-F1
#
_entry.id   AF-A0A1M5BEA5-F1
#
_cell.length_a   1.000
_cell.length_b   1.000
_cell.length_c   1.000
_cell.angle_alpha   90.00
_cell.angle_beta   90.00
_cell.angle_gamma   90.00
#
_symmetry.space_group_name_H-M   'P 1'
#
loop_
_entity.id
_entity.type
_entity.pdbx_description
1 polymer ?
#
loop_
_entity_poly.entity_id
_entity_poly.type
_entity_poly.pdbx_seq_one_letter_code
_entity_poly.pdbx_strand_id
1 'polypeptide(L)'
;MQKNKKVHRKKLPHRDLKLLWGLSGGICAYCKRPFIDMENLTYTVHQAHVIARSDKSLPSYREISLEEKDRYENHFLLHPTCHEETKYFSLEELQAIKENHEKHIRDTLNGTYHPFPIGKGKFAKYPHITYYPIEKRFNPLKSYLSILFSTIMIILFFLYIIYIDAKKFDTPFFLCVSLIVFSSLLIVKAIKEIKQKQIEIIYEGDCIFAGCNGKVNIIRSSPIWDTITKQTVPEPGMGICNFDHTHTFTVSRNLSISNRGDYHDFKIKIT
;
A
#
# COMPACT_ATOMS: atom_id res chain seq x y z
N MET A 1 18.51 -30.90 50.22
CA MET A 1 18.60 -30.19 48.92
C MET A 1 17.66 -30.86 47.92
N GLN A 2 16.49 -30.27 47.66
CA GLN A 2 15.58 -30.76 46.60
C GLN A 2 16.21 -30.46 45.24
N LYS A 3 16.47 -31.51 44.45
CA LYS A 3 16.89 -31.38 43.05
C LYS A 3 15.79 -30.63 42.30
N ASN A 4 16.09 -29.43 41.80
CA ASN A 4 15.26 -28.71 40.83
C ASN A 4 15.04 -29.63 39.62
N LYS A 5 13.88 -30.29 39.55
CA LYS A 5 13.43 -30.99 38.35
C LYS A 5 13.37 -29.93 37.24
N LYS A 6 14.24 -30.02 36.24
CA LYS A 6 14.11 -29.24 35.00
C LYS A 6 12.77 -29.66 34.38
N VAL A 7 11.75 -28.82 34.54
CA VAL A 7 10.45 -29.02 33.90
C VAL A 7 10.66 -28.74 32.42
N HIS A 8 10.76 -29.80 31.61
CA HIS A 8 10.91 -29.67 30.17
C HIS A 8 9.71 -28.93 29.59
N ARG A 9 9.98 -27.99 28.67
CA ARG A 9 8.95 -27.28 27.91
C ARG A 9 8.10 -28.31 27.17
N LYS A 10 6.85 -28.49 27.59
CA LYS A 10 5.90 -29.37 26.92
C LYS A 10 5.55 -28.74 25.58
N LYS A 11 5.60 -29.54 24.51
CA LYS A 11 5.11 -29.11 23.19
C LYS A 11 3.61 -28.84 23.29
N LEU A 12 3.14 -27.75 22.69
CA LEU A 12 1.70 -27.47 22.57
C LEU A 12 0.97 -28.70 21.99
N PRO A 13 -0.23 -29.05 22.49
CA PRO A 13 -1.05 -30.09 21.90
C PRO A 13 -1.25 -29.86 20.40
N HIS A 14 -1.37 -30.94 19.63
CA HIS A 14 -1.47 -30.84 18.17
C HIS A 14 -2.64 -29.98 17.69
N ARG A 15 -3.81 -30.09 18.36
CA ARG A 15 -4.97 -29.23 18.12
C ARG A 15 -4.61 -27.74 18.29
N ASP A 16 -3.97 -27.40 19.39
CA ASP A 16 -3.63 -26.02 19.74
C ASP A 16 -2.56 -25.43 18.82
N LEU A 17 -1.60 -26.26 18.39
CA LEU A 17 -0.63 -25.85 17.38
C LEU A 17 -1.31 -25.51 16.04
N LYS A 18 -2.28 -26.32 15.60
CA LYS A 18 -3.05 -26.03 14.38
C LYS A 18 -3.87 -24.75 14.51
N LEU A 19 -4.52 -24.53 15.66
CA LEU A 19 -5.25 -23.29 15.93
C LEU A 19 -4.32 -22.08 15.90
N LEU A 20 -3.17 -22.17 16.57
CA LEU A 20 -2.18 -21.11 16.63
C LEU A 20 -1.74 -20.66 15.24
N TRP A 21 -1.40 -21.61 14.36
CA TRP A 21 -0.99 -21.30 13.00
C TRP A 21 -2.16 -20.83 12.12
N GLY A 22 -3.31 -21.49 12.17
CA GLY A 22 -4.49 -21.13 11.38
C GLY A 22 -5.01 -19.72 11.70
N LEU A 23 -5.07 -19.38 12.98
CA LEU A 23 -5.55 -18.07 13.44
C LEU A 23 -4.48 -16.97 13.34
N SER A 24 -3.22 -17.33 13.04
CA SER A 24 -2.18 -16.35 12.71
C SER A 24 -2.29 -15.81 11.28
N GLY A 25 -2.96 -16.53 10.38
CA GLY A 25 -3.00 -16.20 8.95
C GLY A 25 -1.62 -16.10 8.28
N GLY A 26 -0.58 -16.71 8.85
CA GLY A 26 0.78 -16.68 8.30
C GLY A 26 1.54 -15.36 8.49
N ILE A 27 1.03 -14.44 9.32
CA ILE A 27 1.63 -13.12 9.56
C ILE A 27 1.85 -12.82 11.04
N CYS A 28 2.80 -11.92 11.33
CA CYS A 28 3.14 -11.48 12.67
C CYS A 28 1.97 -10.84 13.40
N ALA A 29 1.66 -11.32 14.60
CA ALA A 29 0.59 -10.72 15.40
C ALA A 29 0.87 -9.26 15.76
N TYR A 30 2.15 -8.85 15.83
CA TYR A 30 2.54 -7.48 16.10
C TYR A 30 2.72 -6.66 14.82
N CYS A 31 3.73 -6.95 13.99
CA CYS A 31 4.04 -6.13 12.81
C CYS A 31 3.27 -6.50 11.53
N LYS A 32 2.41 -7.53 11.57
CA LYS A 32 1.57 -8.02 10.45
C LYS A 32 2.30 -8.43 9.17
N ARG A 33 3.63 -8.52 9.18
CA ARG A 33 4.41 -9.03 8.05
C ARG A 33 4.37 -10.56 7.99
N PRO A 34 4.46 -11.17 6.80
CA PRO A 34 4.54 -12.63 6.64
C PRO A 34 5.72 -13.25 7.40
N PHE A 35 5.52 -14.46 7.93
CA PHE A 35 6.63 -15.27 8.48
C PHE A 35 7.27 -16.20 7.46
N ILE A 36 6.52 -16.53 6.40
CA ILE A 36 6.89 -17.52 5.39
C ILE A 36 7.49 -16.79 4.20
N ASP A 37 8.70 -17.16 3.84
CA ASP A 37 9.29 -16.84 2.55
C ASP A 37 8.74 -17.84 1.54
N MET A 38 7.93 -17.35 0.59
CA MET A 38 7.26 -18.18 -0.40
C MET A 38 8.21 -18.67 -1.51
N GLU A 39 9.34 -18.01 -1.72
CA GLU A 39 10.32 -18.43 -2.74
C GLU A 39 11.15 -19.60 -2.22
N ASN A 40 11.60 -19.51 -0.97
CA ASN A 40 12.49 -20.50 -0.36
C ASN A 40 11.76 -21.54 0.50
N LEU A 41 10.44 -21.39 0.70
CA LEU A 41 9.60 -22.22 1.58
C LEU A 41 10.16 -22.33 3.01
N THR A 42 10.80 -21.28 3.50
CA THR A 42 11.32 -21.20 4.87
C THR A 42 10.42 -20.32 5.73
N TYR A 43 10.47 -20.50 7.04
CA TYR A 43 9.70 -19.67 7.98
C TYR A 43 10.57 -19.24 9.16
N THR A 44 10.37 -17.99 9.60
CA THR A 44 11.05 -17.46 10.80
C THR A 44 10.02 -16.89 11.77
N VAL A 45 9.73 -17.64 12.83
CA VAL A 45 8.68 -17.28 13.82
C VAL A 45 8.98 -17.85 15.20
N HIS A 46 8.57 -17.11 16.23
CA HIS A 46 8.58 -17.54 17.63
C HIS A 46 7.15 -17.71 18.15
N GLN A 47 6.97 -18.73 19.00
CA GLN A 47 5.77 -18.91 19.81
C GLN A 47 5.93 -18.13 21.11
N ALA A 48 5.25 -16.99 21.19
CA ALA A 48 5.25 -16.12 22.35
C ALA A 48 4.12 -16.50 23.30
N HIS A 49 4.36 -16.36 24.61
CA HIS A 49 3.30 -16.50 25.60
C HIS A 49 2.74 -15.11 25.92
N VAL A 50 1.42 -15.01 26.10
CA VAL A 50 0.79 -13.80 26.63
C VAL A 50 1.15 -13.66 28.12
N ILE A 51 0.92 -14.72 28.91
CA ILE A 51 1.32 -14.83 30.31
C ILE A 51 2.66 -15.54 30.36
N ALA A 52 3.69 -14.87 30.91
CA ALA A 52 5.03 -15.42 31.03
C ALA A 52 5.05 -16.77 31.76
N ARG A 53 5.76 -17.75 31.17
CA ARG A 53 5.84 -19.12 31.69
C ARG A 53 6.47 -19.18 33.08
N SER A 54 7.68 -18.63 33.22
CA SER A 54 8.52 -18.82 34.41
C SER A 54 9.13 -17.54 34.98
N ASP A 55 9.22 -16.47 34.19
CA ASP A 55 9.85 -15.23 34.64
C ASP A 55 8.87 -14.37 35.43
N LYS A 56 9.00 -14.42 36.76
CA LYS A 56 8.14 -13.66 37.70
C LYS A 56 8.38 -12.15 37.66
N SER A 57 9.47 -11.70 37.04
CA SER A 57 9.80 -10.28 36.93
C SER A 57 9.09 -9.58 35.76
N LEU A 58 8.53 -10.35 34.82
CA LEU A 58 7.84 -9.77 33.67
C LEU A 58 6.46 -9.24 34.07
N PRO A 59 6.04 -8.08 33.55
CA PRO A 59 4.73 -7.49 33.84
C PRO A 59 3.54 -8.42 33.52
N SER A 60 3.71 -9.28 32.52
CA SER A 60 2.69 -10.23 32.08
C SER A 60 2.60 -11.51 32.92
N TYR A 61 3.50 -11.72 33.90
CA TYR A 61 3.49 -12.93 34.71
C TYR A 61 2.21 -13.02 35.57
N ARG A 62 1.64 -14.23 35.61
CA ARG A 62 0.58 -14.62 36.54
C ARG A 62 0.87 -16.03 37.07
N GLU A 63 0.47 -16.28 38.31
CA GLU A 63 0.62 -17.58 38.97
C GLU A 63 -0.56 -18.49 38.63
N ILE A 64 -0.51 -19.06 37.43
CA ILE A 64 -1.46 -20.05 36.91
C ILE A 64 -0.72 -21.36 36.58
N SER A 65 -1.46 -22.45 36.38
CA SER A 65 -0.86 -23.76 36.13
C SER A 65 -0.04 -23.76 34.83
N LEU A 66 1.03 -24.57 34.78
CA LEU A 66 1.81 -24.73 33.55
C LEU A 66 0.96 -25.31 32.41
N GLU A 67 -0.05 -26.10 32.74
CA GLU A 67 -0.98 -26.63 31.76
C GLU A 67 -1.77 -25.51 31.08
N GLU A 68 -2.32 -24.56 31.84
CA GLU A 68 -2.99 -23.38 31.29
C GLU A 68 -2.04 -22.47 30.50
N LYS A 69 -0.80 -22.28 30.97
CA LYS A 69 0.20 -21.49 30.24
C LYS A 69 0.60 -22.14 28.91
N ASP A 70 0.55 -23.47 28.81
CA ASP A 70 0.90 -24.27 27.65
C ASP A 70 -0.31 -24.59 26.73
N ARG A 71 -1.37 -23.77 26.78
CA ARG A 71 -2.51 -23.83 25.85
C ARG A 71 -2.46 -22.74 24.77
N TYR A 72 -3.20 -22.96 23.69
CA TYR A 72 -3.36 -21.98 22.60
C TYR A 72 -3.85 -20.61 23.09
N GLU A 73 -4.75 -20.53 24.07
CA GLU A 73 -5.30 -19.27 24.57
C GLU A 73 -4.20 -18.33 25.09
N ASN A 74 -3.10 -18.91 25.58
CA ASN A 74 -1.95 -18.16 26.08
C ASN A 74 -0.84 -17.96 25.03
N HIS A 75 -1.05 -18.34 23.76
CA HIS A 75 -0.01 -18.33 22.72
C HIS A 75 -0.41 -17.53 21.48
N PHE A 76 0.57 -16.91 20.86
CA PHE A 76 0.45 -16.21 19.58
C PHE A 76 1.81 -16.19 18.87
N LEU A 77 1.81 -15.87 17.57
CA LEU A 77 3.00 -15.95 16.72
C LEU A 77 3.59 -14.56 16.46
N LEU A 78 4.92 -14.45 16.61
CA LEU A 78 5.67 -13.22 16.41
C LEU A 78 6.98 -13.49 15.66
N HIS A 79 7.48 -12.50 14.91
CA HIS A 79 8.89 -12.54 14.47
C HIS A 79 9.82 -12.47 15.68
N PRO A 80 11.05 -13.01 15.59
CA PRO A 80 12.02 -12.97 16.68
C PRO A 80 12.25 -11.57 17.25
N THR A 81 12.38 -10.56 16.39
CA THR A 81 12.57 -9.16 16.80
C THR A 81 11.36 -8.59 17.52
N CYS A 82 10.14 -8.88 17.02
CA CYS A 82 8.91 -8.47 17.67
C CYS A 82 8.73 -9.16 19.02
N HIS A 83 9.11 -10.43 19.14
CA HIS A 83 9.05 -11.16 20.39
C HIS A 83 9.91 -10.49 21.48
N GLU A 84 11.15 -10.11 21.14
CA GLU A 84 12.02 -9.37 22.07
C GLU A 84 11.45 -7.99 22.44
N GLU A 85 10.87 -7.26 21.48
CA GLU A 85 10.25 -5.96 21.73
C GLU A 85 9.06 -6.07 22.70
N THR A 86 8.19 -7.05 22.48
CA THR A 86 6.98 -7.27 23.28
C THR A 86 7.24 -7.94 24.64
N LYS A 87 8.48 -8.37 24.92
CA LYS A 87 8.83 -9.12 26.13
C LYS A 87 8.43 -8.40 27.43
N TYR A 88 8.53 -7.07 27.44
CA TYR A 88 8.26 -6.24 28.61
C TYR A 88 6.87 -5.59 28.60
N PHE A 89 5.99 -6.03 27.72
CA PHE A 89 4.63 -5.51 27.65
C PHE A 89 3.79 -6.06 28.81
N SER A 90 2.77 -5.30 29.19
CA SER A 90 1.79 -5.71 30.20
C SER A 90 0.95 -6.89 29.69
N LEU A 91 0.26 -7.56 30.61
CA LEU A 91 -0.67 -8.64 30.25
C LEU A 91 -1.75 -8.13 29.28
N GLU A 92 -2.31 -6.97 29.58
CA GLU A 92 -3.40 -6.35 28.84
C GLU A 92 -2.95 -5.97 27.42
N GLU A 93 -1.72 -5.46 27.28
CA GLU A 93 -1.11 -5.14 25.99
C GLU A 93 -0.95 -6.39 25.12
N LEU A 94 -0.43 -7.49 25.69
CA LEU A 94 -0.22 -8.75 24.97
C LEU A 94 -1.56 -9.43 24.60
N GLN A 95 -2.56 -9.36 25.48
CA GLN A 95 -3.92 -9.83 25.21
C GLN A 95 -4.52 -9.04 24.05
N ALA A 96 -4.43 -7.71 24.09
CA ALA A 96 -4.93 -6.84 23.03
C ALA A 96 -4.24 -7.13 21.68
N ILE A 97 -2.92 -7.38 21.66
CA ILE A 97 -2.21 -7.76 20.43
C ILE A 97 -2.80 -9.05 19.82
N LYS A 98 -2.97 -10.09 20.64
CA LYS A 98 -3.53 -11.38 20.21
C LYS A 98 -4.96 -11.22 19.71
N GLU A 99 -5.84 -10.62 20.49
CA GLU A 99 -7.26 -10.46 20.15
C GLU A 99 -7.45 -9.63 18.88
N ASN A 100 -6.78 -8.49 18.77
CA ASN A 100 -6.86 -7.63 17.58
C ASN A 100 -6.32 -8.35 16.33
N HIS A 101 -5.26 -9.15 16.48
CA HIS A 101 -4.71 -9.91 15.38
C HIS A 101 -5.68 -10.99 14.88
N GLU A 102 -6.21 -11.81 15.77
CA GLU A 102 -7.10 -12.90 15.38
C GLU A 102 -8.44 -12.39 14.85
N LYS A 103 -8.94 -11.28 15.42
CA LYS A 103 -10.07 -10.54 14.87
C LYS A 103 -9.76 -10.09 13.44
N HIS A 104 -8.60 -9.46 13.21
CA HIS A 104 -8.20 -9.03 11.87
C HIS A 104 -8.12 -10.19 10.86
N ILE A 105 -7.56 -11.34 11.25
CA ILE A 105 -7.51 -12.53 10.37
C ILE A 105 -8.92 -13.02 10.06
N ARG A 106 -9.78 -13.15 11.06
CA ARG A 106 -11.18 -13.58 10.89
C ARG A 106 -11.97 -12.64 9.99
N ASP A 107 -11.85 -11.33 10.23
CA ASP A 107 -12.51 -10.28 9.48
C ASP A 107 -12.07 -10.32 8.00
N THR A 108 -10.76 -10.48 7.76
CA THR A 108 -10.18 -10.61 6.41
C THR A 108 -10.70 -11.86 5.69
N LEU A 109 -10.70 -13.01 6.35
CA LEU A 109 -11.17 -14.28 5.75
C LEU A 109 -12.67 -14.28 5.46
N ASN A 110 -13.46 -13.55 6.24
CA ASN A 110 -14.90 -13.43 6.05
C ASN A 110 -15.28 -12.31 5.05
N GLY A 111 -14.30 -11.57 4.51
CA GLY A 111 -14.56 -10.40 3.67
C GLY A 111 -15.22 -9.23 4.42
N THR A 112 -15.23 -9.26 5.75
CA THR A 112 -15.84 -8.22 6.59
C THR A 112 -14.80 -7.15 6.91
N TYR A 113 -14.89 -5.98 6.28
CA TYR A 113 -13.97 -4.88 6.56
C TYR A 113 -14.48 -4.00 7.70
N HIS A 114 -13.88 -4.13 8.89
CA HIS A 114 -14.09 -3.20 9.98
C HIS A 114 -13.04 -2.07 9.94
N PRO A 115 -13.41 -0.81 9.65
CA PRO A 115 -12.51 0.30 9.91
C PRO A 115 -12.25 0.37 11.42
N PHE A 116 -11.06 -0.01 11.86
CA PHE A 116 -10.67 0.17 13.26
C PHE A 116 -10.69 1.67 13.60
N PRO A 117 -11.30 2.09 14.73
CA PRO A 117 -11.09 3.43 15.25
C PRO A 117 -9.64 3.51 15.71
N ILE A 118 -8.82 4.27 14.98
CA ILE A 118 -7.42 4.41 15.34
C ILE A 118 -7.33 5.43 16.47
N GLY A 119 -7.05 4.91 17.65
CA GLY A 119 -6.71 5.68 18.84
C GLY A 119 -5.21 5.94 18.91
N LYS A 120 -4.84 7.06 19.54
CA LYS A 120 -3.46 7.50 19.83
C LYS A 120 -2.73 6.61 20.86
N GLY A 121 -2.83 5.28 20.72
CA GLY A 121 -2.26 4.31 21.64
C GLY A 121 -0.88 3.83 21.17
N LYS A 122 0.06 3.66 22.11
CA LYS A 122 1.43 3.15 21.91
C LYS A 122 1.54 1.76 21.26
N PHE A 123 0.43 1.09 20.96
CA PHE A 123 0.37 -0.37 20.70
C PHE A 123 0.01 -0.73 19.26
N ALA A 124 0.00 0.24 18.36
CA ALA A 124 -0.43 0.07 16.98
C ALA A 124 0.73 0.32 16.00
N LYS A 125 1.79 -0.51 16.04
CA LYS A 125 2.72 -0.61 14.89
C LYS A 125 2.06 -1.42 13.77
N TYR A 126 1.07 -0.82 13.11
CA TYR A 126 0.62 -1.33 11.82
C TYR A 126 1.77 -1.17 10.81
N PRO A 127 1.89 -2.05 9.80
CA PRO A 127 2.84 -1.82 8.71
C PRO A 127 2.49 -0.47 8.07
N HIS A 128 3.36 0.51 8.31
CA HIS A 128 3.28 1.82 7.72
C HIS A 128 3.53 1.65 6.24
N ILE A 129 2.48 1.82 5.45
CA ILE A 129 2.63 1.82 4.01
C ILE A 129 3.38 3.12 3.68
N THR A 130 4.63 2.98 3.28
CA THR A 130 5.43 4.12 2.84
C THR A 130 5.11 4.35 1.38
N TYR A 131 4.59 5.53 1.07
CA TYR A 131 4.22 5.88 -0.29
C TYR A 131 5.20 6.86 -0.89
N TYR A 132 5.48 6.69 -2.19
CA TYR A 132 6.21 7.66 -2.98
C TYR A 132 5.26 8.31 -3.99
N PRO A 133 5.09 9.64 -3.98
CA PRO A 133 4.28 10.31 -4.99
C PRO A 133 4.99 10.25 -6.34
N ILE A 134 4.34 9.68 -7.34
CA ILE A 134 4.75 9.79 -8.73
C ILE A 134 3.87 10.87 -9.36
N GLU A 135 4.43 12.06 -9.57
CA GLU A 135 3.79 13.12 -10.33
C GLU A 135 3.96 12.87 -11.82
N LYS A 136 2.89 12.50 -12.52
CA LYS A 136 2.86 12.69 -13.98
C LYS A 136 2.53 14.15 -14.26
N ARG A 137 3.56 14.98 -14.36
CA ARG A 137 3.39 16.38 -14.73
C ARG A 137 2.83 16.47 -16.15
N PHE A 138 1.68 17.15 -16.27
CA PHE A 138 1.29 17.74 -17.54
C PHE A 138 2.42 18.69 -17.95
N ASN A 139 3.08 18.40 -19.07
CA ASN A 139 4.16 19.23 -19.57
C ASN A 139 3.60 20.16 -20.67
N PRO A 140 3.18 21.39 -20.33
CA PRO A 140 2.58 22.30 -21.30
C PRO A 140 3.54 22.62 -22.46
N LEU A 141 4.86 22.65 -22.20
CA LEU A 141 5.87 22.93 -23.24
C LEU A 141 5.85 21.88 -24.34
N LYS A 142 5.62 20.61 -24.01
CA LYS A 142 5.59 19.53 -25.02
C LYS A 142 4.40 19.69 -25.96
N SER A 143 3.24 20.05 -25.40
CA SER A 143 2.03 20.31 -26.19
C SER A 143 2.12 21.60 -27.00
N TYR A 144 2.70 22.67 -26.44
CA TYR A 144 3.00 23.91 -27.18
C TYR A 144 3.99 23.67 -28.33
N LEU A 145 5.06 22.91 -28.11
CA LEU A 145 5.99 22.51 -29.17
C LEU A 145 5.29 21.69 -30.25
N SER A 146 4.42 20.73 -29.88
CA SER A 146 3.66 19.95 -30.85
C SER A 146 2.74 20.82 -31.71
N ILE A 147 2.09 21.84 -31.12
CA ILE A 147 1.28 22.81 -31.86
C ILE A 147 2.15 23.66 -32.77
N LEU A 148 3.29 24.16 -32.27
CA LEU A 148 4.24 24.96 -33.05
C LEU A 148 4.79 24.21 -34.26
N PHE A 149 5.20 22.94 -34.10
CA PHE A 149 5.64 22.11 -35.22
C PHE A 149 4.50 21.91 -36.24
N SER A 150 3.28 21.72 -35.76
CA SER A 150 2.12 21.57 -36.64
C SER A 150 1.84 22.83 -37.46
N THR A 151 1.91 24.02 -36.84
CA THR A 151 1.69 25.30 -37.54
C THR A 151 2.79 25.59 -38.55
N ILE A 152 4.07 25.34 -38.21
CA ILE A 152 5.19 25.49 -39.15
C ILE A 152 5.01 24.57 -40.36
N MET A 153 4.64 23.31 -40.16
CA MET A 153 4.41 22.36 -41.25
C MET A 153 3.26 22.79 -42.17
N ILE A 154 2.18 23.34 -41.60
CA ILE A 154 1.06 23.89 -42.39
C ILE A 154 1.51 25.10 -43.22
N ILE A 155 2.31 26.02 -42.66
CA ILE A 155 2.83 27.19 -43.39
C ILE A 155 3.75 26.74 -44.54
N LEU A 156 4.67 25.81 -44.30
CA LEU A 156 5.55 25.26 -45.33
C LEU A 156 4.75 24.57 -46.45
N PHE A 157 3.66 23.89 -46.10
CA PHE A 157 2.76 23.30 -47.09
C PHE A 157 2.09 24.35 -47.98
N PHE A 158 1.57 25.44 -47.41
CA PHE A 158 0.99 26.53 -48.20
C PHE A 158 2.02 27.19 -49.12
N LEU A 159 3.24 27.44 -48.63
CA LEU A 159 4.33 27.97 -49.45
C LEU A 159 4.70 27.03 -50.60
N TYR A 160 4.69 25.71 -50.37
CA TYR A 160 4.95 24.71 -51.39
C TYR A 160 3.85 24.69 -52.46
N ILE A 161 2.56 24.78 -52.07
CA ILE A 161 1.46 24.91 -53.02
C ILE A 161 1.61 26.16 -53.89
N ILE A 162 1.87 27.32 -53.28
CA ILE A 162 2.07 28.58 -54.00
C ILE A 162 3.25 28.47 -54.98
N TYR A 163 4.34 27.80 -54.57
CA TYR A 163 5.50 27.57 -55.42
C TYR A 163 5.18 26.66 -56.62
N ILE A 164 4.47 25.56 -56.41
CA ILE A 164 4.07 24.62 -57.47
C ILE A 164 3.12 25.29 -58.46
N ASP A 165 2.13 26.05 -57.98
CA ASP A 165 1.19 26.81 -58.79
C ASP A 165 1.92 27.86 -59.64
N ALA A 166 2.84 28.63 -59.04
CA ALA A 166 3.67 29.61 -59.74
C ALA A 166 4.57 28.97 -60.82
N LYS A 167 4.98 27.71 -60.64
CA LYS A 167 5.81 26.97 -61.59
C LYS A 167 5.01 26.09 -62.57
N LYS A 168 3.68 26.04 -62.45
CA LYS A 168 2.77 25.21 -63.27
C LYS A 168 3.19 23.73 -63.33
N PHE A 169 3.71 23.18 -62.23
CA PHE A 169 3.94 21.74 -62.15
C PHE A 169 2.62 21.01 -61.92
N ASP A 170 2.46 19.82 -62.50
CA ASP A 170 1.37 18.92 -62.16
C ASP A 170 1.48 18.58 -60.66
N THR A 171 0.44 18.94 -59.91
CA THR A 171 0.43 18.81 -58.45
C THR A 171 0.45 17.33 -58.06
N PRO A 172 1.38 16.87 -57.20
CA PRO A 172 1.35 15.51 -56.70
C PRO A 172 0.23 15.37 -55.66
N PHE A 173 -0.98 15.03 -56.13
CA PHE A 173 -2.18 14.82 -55.32
C PHE A 173 -1.90 13.97 -54.06
N PHE A 174 -1.09 12.93 -54.20
CA PHE A 174 -0.67 12.06 -53.09
C PHE A 174 0.11 12.76 -51.98
N LEU A 175 0.92 13.76 -52.31
CA LEU A 175 1.73 14.52 -51.35
C LEU A 175 0.86 15.50 -50.55
N CYS A 176 -0.16 16.09 -51.20
CA CYS A 176 -1.15 16.92 -50.52
C CYS A 176 -2.00 16.11 -49.55
N VAL A 177 -2.46 14.92 -49.96
CA VAL A 177 -3.27 14.04 -49.10
C VAL A 177 -2.46 13.55 -47.89
N SER A 178 -1.20 13.15 -48.08
CA SER A 178 -0.35 12.66 -46.97
C SER A 178 -0.06 13.76 -45.93
N LEU A 179 0.15 15.00 -46.37
CA LEU A 179 0.37 16.14 -45.46
C LEU A 179 -0.88 16.50 -44.66
N ILE A 180 -2.07 16.47 -45.28
CA ILE A 180 -3.34 16.70 -44.57
C ILE A 180 -3.58 15.62 -43.49
N VAL A 181 -3.32 14.34 -43.82
CA VAL A 181 -3.44 13.23 -42.86
C VAL A 181 -2.42 13.40 -41.72
N PHE A 182 -1.18 13.78 -42.01
CA PHE A 182 -0.18 13.97 -40.97
C PHE A 182 -0.51 15.15 -40.04
N SER A 183 -0.94 16.30 -40.59
CA SER A 183 -1.37 17.47 -39.81
C SER A 183 -2.59 17.15 -38.93
N SER A 184 -3.56 16.40 -39.43
CA SER A 184 -4.74 16.00 -38.64
C SER A 184 -4.37 15.05 -37.49
N LEU A 185 -3.45 14.10 -37.70
CA LEU A 185 -2.92 13.24 -36.63
C LEU A 185 -2.20 14.04 -35.52
N LEU A 186 -1.42 15.06 -35.89
CA LEU A 186 -0.76 15.94 -34.93
C LEU A 186 -1.74 16.79 -34.12
N ILE A 187 -2.80 17.30 -34.75
CA ILE A 187 -3.88 18.03 -34.07
C ILE A 187 -4.61 17.11 -33.08
N VAL A 188 -4.96 15.89 -33.48
CA VAL A 188 -5.61 14.91 -32.59
C VAL A 188 -4.71 14.58 -31.40
N LYS A 189 -3.40 14.40 -31.63
CA LYS A 189 -2.42 14.19 -30.55
C LYS A 189 -2.36 15.38 -29.60
N ALA A 190 -2.29 16.61 -30.12
CA ALA A 190 -2.27 17.82 -29.30
C ALA A 190 -3.57 17.97 -28.48
N ILE A 191 -4.74 17.73 -29.08
CA ILE A 191 -6.03 17.72 -28.37
C ILE A 191 -6.05 16.64 -27.29
N LYS A 192 -5.51 15.45 -27.56
CA LYS A 192 -5.44 14.35 -26.58
C LYS A 192 -4.52 14.70 -25.40
N GLU A 193 -3.39 15.36 -25.66
CA GLU A 193 -2.47 15.84 -24.62
C GLU A 193 -3.08 16.99 -23.81
N ILE A 194 -3.75 17.96 -24.44
CA ILE A 194 -4.46 19.05 -23.74
C ILE A 194 -5.65 18.53 -22.92
N LYS A 195 -6.38 17.54 -23.46
CA LYS A 195 -7.48 16.87 -22.75
C LYS A 195 -6.98 15.86 -21.71
N GLN A 196 -5.68 15.58 -21.65
CA GLN A 196 -5.11 14.68 -20.66
C GLN A 196 -5.29 15.35 -19.29
N LYS A 197 -6.24 14.80 -18.52
CA LYS A 197 -6.70 15.40 -17.27
C LYS A 197 -5.55 15.59 -16.28
N GLN A 198 -5.74 16.63 -15.47
CA GLN A 198 -5.21 16.90 -14.14
C GLN A 198 -4.29 15.83 -13.55
N ILE A 199 -3.15 16.29 -13.02
CA ILE A 199 -2.12 15.55 -12.30
C ILE A 199 -2.72 14.40 -11.48
N GLU A 200 -2.55 13.18 -11.98
CA GLU A 200 -2.80 11.98 -11.19
C GLU A 200 -1.57 11.74 -10.32
N ILE A 201 -1.77 11.80 -9.01
CA ILE A 201 -0.73 11.41 -8.06
C ILE A 201 -0.92 9.92 -7.83
N ILE A 202 0.03 9.14 -8.31
CA ILE A 202 0.08 7.70 -8.07
C ILE A 202 0.95 7.50 -6.82
N TYR A 203 0.41 6.80 -5.84
CA TYR A 203 1.14 6.37 -4.65
C TYR A 203 1.34 4.87 -4.70
N GLU A 204 2.55 4.39 -4.45
CA GLU A 204 2.85 2.95 -4.39
C GLU A 204 3.06 2.48 -2.95
N GLY A 205 2.53 1.33 -2.56
CA GLY A 205 2.61 0.78 -1.21
C GLY A 205 2.51 -0.74 -1.15
N ASP A 206 2.61 -1.35 0.03
CA ASP A 206 2.36 -2.79 0.22
C ASP A 206 0.87 -3.08 0.47
N CYS A 207 0.39 -4.23 -0.02
CA CYS A 207 -0.98 -4.67 0.20
C CYS A 207 -1.25 -4.98 1.68
N ILE A 208 -2.42 -4.54 2.17
CA ILE A 208 -2.85 -4.75 3.56
C ILE A 208 -3.60 -6.06 3.78
N PHE A 209 -3.96 -6.77 2.70
CA PHE A 209 -4.69 -8.02 2.79
C PHE A 209 -3.76 -9.13 3.27
N ALA A 210 -4.22 -9.90 4.26
CA ALA A 210 -3.44 -10.97 4.85
C ALA A 210 -3.00 -11.99 3.79
N GLY A 211 -1.70 -12.31 3.76
CA GLY A 211 -1.12 -13.24 2.79
C GLY A 211 -0.89 -12.66 1.38
N CYS A 212 -1.21 -11.39 1.14
CA CYS A 212 -0.93 -10.73 -0.13
C CYS A 212 0.45 -10.05 -0.11
N ASN A 213 1.33 -10.46 -1.02
CA ASN A 213 2.64 -9.83 -1.22
C ASN A 213 2.62 -8.77 -2.35
N GLY A 214 1.43 -8.41 -2.83
CA GLY A 214 1.26 -7.44 -3.92
C GLY A 214 1.57 -6.00 -3.49
N LYS A 215 1.91 -5.18 -4.48
CA LYS A 215 1.99 -3.73 -4.34
C LYS A 215 0.62 -3.10 -4.61
N VAL A 216 0.34 -1.99 -3.97
CA VAL A 216 -0.88 -1.21 -4.15
C VAL A 216 -0.55 0.09 -4.83
N ASN A 217 -1.29 0.41 -5.88
CA ASN A 217 -1.29 1.72 -6.50
C ASN A 217 -2.51 2.48 -6.01
N ILE A 218 -2.32 3.60 -5.31
CA ILE A 218 -3.39 4.55 -5.02
C ILE A 218 -3.42 5.57 -6.14
N ILE A 219 -4.56 5.66 -6.79
CA ILE A 219 -4.82 6.72 -7.76
C ILE A 219 -5.62 7.80 -7.03
N ARG A 220 -5.07 9.02 -6.98
CA ARG A 220 -5.81 10.21 -6.55
C ARG A 220 -5.96 11.18 -7.72
N SER A 221 -7.16 11.73 -7.83
CA SER A 221 -7.38 12.94 -8.62
C SER A 221 -6.62 14.12 -8.01
N SER A 222 -6.31 15.13 -8.84
CA SER A 222 -5.63 16.33 -8.37
C SER A 222 -6.34 16.95 -7.16
N PRO A 223 -5.59 17.54 -6.20
CA PRO A 223 -6.18 18.25 -5.07
C PRO A 223 -7.13 19.35 -5.53
N ILE A 224 -8.25 19.51 -4.83
CA ILE A 224 -9.25 20.54 -5.13
C ILE A 224 -9.13 21.66 -4.09
N TRP A 225 -9.24 22.90 -4.55
CA TRP A 225 -9.34 24.04 -3.64
C TRP A 225 -10.69 24.02 -2.92
N ASP A 226 -10.66 23.85 -1.61
CA ASP A 226 -11.85 23.92 -0.77
C ASP A 226 -12.12 25.39 -0.41
N THR A 227 -13.27 25.89 -0.86
CA THR A 227 -13.70 27.27 -0.64
C THR A 227 -14.07 27.55 0.81
N ILE A 228 -14.42 26.52 1.59
CA ILE A 228 -14.82 26.64 3.00
C ILE A 228 -13.59 26.70 3.88
N THR A 229 -12.64 25.76 3.71
CA THR A 229 -11.41 25.70 4.52
C THR A 229 -10.29 26.59 3.99
N LYS A 230 -10.43 27.14 2.77
CA LYS A 230 -9.40 27.92 2.05
C LYS A 230 -8.07 27.18 1.94
N GLN A 231 -8.13 25.87 1.70
CA GLN A 231 -6.97 25.00 1.56
C GLN A 231 -7.15 24.08 0.34
N THR A 232 -6.03 23.68 -0.28
CA THR A 232 -6.03 22.58 -1.25
C THR A 232 -6.15 21.25 -0.51
N VAL A 233 -7.27 20.56 -0.70
CA VAL A 233 -7.53 19.27 -0.06
C VAL A 233 -7.41 18.15 -1.10
N PRO A 234 -6.66 17.06 -0.82
CA PRO A 234 -6.64 15.90 -1.69
C PRO A 234 -8.01 15.23 -1.74
N GLU A 235 -8.46 14.78 -2.92
CA GLU A 235 -9.63 13.91 -3.01
C GLU A 235 -9.35 12.52 -2.42
N PRO A 236 -10.38 11.74 -2.03
CA PRO A 236 -10.21 10.36 -1.63
C PRO A 236 -9.58 9.57 -2.77
N GLY A 237 -8.59 8.76 -2.44
CA GLY A 237 -7.95 7.86 -3.39
C GLY A 237 -8.59 6.48 -3.40
N MET A 238 -8.40 5.74 -4.49
CA MET A 238 -8.67 4.30 -4.52
C MET A 238 -7.34 3.56 -4.64
N GLY A 239 -7.05 2.72 -3.66
CA GLY A 239 -5.95 1.77 -3.70
C GLY A 239 -6.37 0.49 -4.41
N ILE A 240 -5.59 0.04 -5.37
CA ILE A 240 -5.80 -1.22 -6.11
C ILE A 240 -4.50 -2.03 -6.04
N CYS A 241 -4.59 -3.28 -5.60
CA CYS A 241 -3.44 -4.18 -5.61
C CYS A 241 -3.13 -4.66 -7.03
N ASN A 242 -1.83 -4.76 -7.35
CA ASN A 242 -1.33 -5.27 -8.62
C ASN A 242 -1.34 -6.80 -8.71
N PHE A 243 -1.41 -7.49 -7.56
CA PHE A 243 -1.41 -8.95 -7.48
C PHE A 243 -2.83 -9.52 -7.53
N ASP A 244 -3.78 -8.85 -6.87
CA ASP A 244 -5.20 -9.21 -6.89
C ASP A 244 -6.05 -7.95 -7.00
N HIS A 245 -6.71 -7.77 -8.14
CA HIS A 245 -7.54 -6.58 -8.39
C HIS A 245 -8.83 -6.51 -7.56
N THR A 246 -9.17 -7.57 -6.82
CA THR A 246 -10.25 -7.54 -5.82
C THR A 246 -9.81 -6.87 -4.51
N HIS A 247 -8.50 -6.82 -4.23
CA HIS A 247 -7.93 -6.07 -3.11
C HIS A 247 -7.98 -4.57 -3.40
N THR A 248 -9.14 -3.98 -3.13
CA THR A 248 -9.42 -2.56 -3.28
C THR A 248 -9.72 -1.93 -1.94
N PHE A 249 -9.31 -0.68 -1.74
CA PHE A 249 -9.67 0.09 -0.56
C PHE A 249 -9.71 1.59 -0.83
N THR A 250 -10.52 2.29 -0.05
CA THR A 250 -10.64 3.76 -0.13
C THR A 250 -9.66 4.43 0.83
N VAL A 251 -9.01 5.47 0.34
CA VAL A 251 -8.02 6.28 1.07
C VAL A 251 -8.63 7.65 1.31
N SER A 252 -8.62 8.14 2.54
CA SER A 252 -9.35 9.37 2.88
C SER A 252 -8.70 10.64 2.31
N ARG A 253 -9.48 11.72 2.27
CA ARG A 253 -9.08 13.05 1.77
C ARG A 253 -7.85 13.60 2.48
N ASN A 254 -7.82 13.48 3.80
CA ASN A 254 -6.75 14.04 4.60
C ASN A 254 -5.86 12.92 5.11
N LEU A 255 -4.60 12.89 4.67
CA LEU A 255 -3.61 11.87 5.06
C LEU A 255 -3.18 11.99 6.54
N SER A 256 -3.35 13.16 7.17
CA SER A 256 -3.08 13.36 8.61
C SER A 256 -4.29 13.09 9.52
N ILE A 257 -5.51 13.18 8.97
CA ILE A 257 -6.77 12.77 9.65
C ILE A 257 -7.20 11.36 9.21
N SER A 258 -6.50 10.80 8.21
CA SER A 258 -6.51 9.39 7.86
C SER A 258 -5.89 8.65 9.02
N ASN A 259 -6.68 8.49 10.05
CA ASN A 259 -6.43 7.62 11.16
C ASN A 259 -5.99 6.24 10.66
N ARG A 260 -6.37 5.83 9.43
CA ARG A 260 -5.77 4.71 8.65
C ARG A 260 -4.32 5.00 8.23
N GLY A 261 -3.38 4.76 9.15
CA GLY A 261 -1.94 4.61 8.89
C GLY A 261 -1.18 5.93 8.82
N ASP A 262 -0.20 6.09 9.72
CA ASP A 262 0.76 7.20 9.66
C ASP A 262 1.59 7.10 8.37
N TYR A 263 1.31 8.01 7.43
CA TYR A 263 2.14 8.29 6.27
C TYR A 263 3.35 9.10 6.77
N HIS A 264 4.51 8.47 6.92
CA HIS A 264 5.73 9.21 7.29
C HIS A 264 6.08 10.29 6.24
N ASP A 265 6.68 11.38 6.73
CA ASP A 265 7.07 12.61 6.03
C ASP A 265 7.30 12.46 4.52
N PHE A 266 6.43 13.15 3.78
CA PHE A 266 6.49 13.29 2.32
C PHE A 266 7.79 13.99 1.91
N LYS A 267 8.81 13.21 1.54
CA LYS A 267 9.89 13.75 0.70
C LYS A 267 9.45 13.66 -0.75
N ILE A 268 8.91 14.77 -1.26
CA ILE A 268 8.69 14.98 -2.68
C ILE A 268 10.06 14.90 -3.35
N LYS A 269 10.38 13.77 -3.99
CA LYS A 269 11.48 13.72 -4.95
C LYS A 269 10.93 14.24 -6.27
N ILE A 270 11.24 15.50 -6.55
CA ILE A 270 11.05 16.07 -7.88
C ILE A 270 12.12 15.44 -8.77
N THR A 271 11.71 14.52 -9.65
CA THR A 271 12.51 14.09 -10.80
C THR A 271 12.15 14.90 -12.02
#